data_AF-A0A6N8EK54-F1
#
_entry.id   AF-A0A6N8EK54-F1
#
_cell.length_a   1.000
_cell.length_b   1.000
_cell.length_c   1.000
_cell.angle_alpha   90.00
_cell.angle_beta   90.00
_cell.angle_gamma   90.00
#
_symmetry.space_group_name_H-M   'P 1'
#
loop_
_entity.id
_entity.type
_entity.pdbx_description
1 polymer ?
#
loop_
_entity_poly.entity_id
_entity_poly.type
_entity_poly.pdbx_seq_one_letter_code
_entity_poly.pdbx_strand_id
1 'polypeptide(L)'
;MSLLAHGNSISEVEVTNISTHGVWLFAHGEELFMSYDDFPWFREVAVKSIVNVEEQSPDHFYWPDLDVDLTREIIKHPERFPLKSRST
;
A
#
# COMPACT_ATOMS: atom_id res chain seq x y z
N MET A 1 11.78 -15.18 34.04
CA MET A 1 12.34 -15.24 32.67
C MET A 1 12.01 -13.93 31.99
N SER A 2 13.02 -13.34 31.38
CA SER A 2 12.99 -12.04 30.68
C SER A 2 12.09 -12.09 29.46
N LEU A 3 11.41 -10.98 29.16
CA LEU A 3 11.46 -10.28 27.88
C LEU A 3 10.72 -8.93 28.05
N LEU A 4 11.44 -7.89 28.50
CA LEU A 4 11.06 -6.51 28.22
C LEU A 4 11.65 -6.14 26.86
N ALA A 5 11.08 -6.68 25.78
CA ALA A 5 11.30 -6.12 24.46
C ALA A 5 10.23 -5.03 24.30
N HIS A 6 10.62 -3.77 24.46
CA HIS A 6 9.81 -2.67 23.95
C HIS A 6 9.80 -2.88 22.44
N GLY A 7 8.73 -3.48 21.93
CA GLY A 7 8.52 -3.58 20.50
C GLY A 7 8.63 -2.17 19.95
N ASN A 8 9.65 -1.95 19.12
CA ASN A 8 9.77 -0.74 18.33
C ASN A 8 8.39 -0.52 17.72
N SER A 9 7.80 0.66 17.90
CA SER A 9 6.55 1.00 17.22
C SER A 9 6.86 1.01 15.72
N ILE A 10 6.83 -0.16 15.08
CA ILE A 10 6.76 -0.26 13.62
C ILE A 10 5.42 0.43 13.37
N SER A 11 5.45 1.65 12.85
CA SER A 11 4.23 2.38 12.52
C SER A 11 3.48 1.47 11.56
N GLU A 12 2.42 0.83 12.06
CA GLU A 12 1.73 -0.24 11.36
C GLU A 12 1.20 0.35 10.06
N VAL A 13 1.69 -0.15 8.92
CA VAL A 13 1.12 0.21 7.63
C VAL A 13 -0.29 -0.36 7.57
N GLU A 14 -1.27 0.47 7.23
CA GLU A 14 -2.65 0.02 7.19
C GLU A 14 -3.44 0.66 6.05
N VAL A 15 -4.42 -0.07 5.52
CA VAL A 15 -5.40 0.50 4.60
C VAL A 15 -6.54 1.09 5.42
N THR A 16 -6.65 2.43 5.43
CA THR A 16 -7.65 3.14 6.26
C THR A 16 -9.01 3.23 5.59
N ASN A 17 -9.06 3.24 4.25
CA ASN A 17 -10.31 3.37 3.51
C ASN A 17 -10.19 2.82 2.07
N ILE A 18 -11.28 2.24 1.58
CA ILE A 18 -11.45 1.83 0.18
C ILE A 18 -12.71 2.50 -0.35
N SER A 19 -12.56 3.30 -1.39
CA SER A 19 -13.64 4.09 -1.98
C SER A 19 -13.85 3.73 -3.45
N THR A 20 -14.88 4.30 -4.08
CA THR A 20 -15.11 4.13 -5.52
C THR A 20 -13.99 4.71 -6.40
N HIS A 21 -13.11 5.55 -5.85
CA HIS A 21 -12.07 6.25 -6.60
C HIS A 21 -10.66 5.69 -6.37
N GLY A 22 -10.46 4.90 -5.31
CA GLY A 22 -9.14 4.45 -4.90
C GLY A 22 -9.06 4.01 -3.45
N VAL A 23 -7.84 3.72 -3.03
CA VAL A 23 -7.47 3.17 -1.72
C VAL A 23 -6.65 4.19 -0.95
N TRP A 24 -6.89 4.30 0.36
CA TRP A 24 -6.09 5.10 1.28
C TRP A 24 -5.19 4.20 2.10
N LEU A 25 -3.89 4.51 2.09
CA LEU A 25 -2.86 3.82 2.85
C LEU A 25 -2.30 4.78 3.91
N PHE A 26 -2.30 4.38 5.18
CA PHE A 26 -1.61 5.11 6.23
C PHE A 26 -0.26 4.45 6.51
N ALA A 27 0.81 5.24 6.41
CA ALA A 27 2.16 4.79 6.71
C ALA A 27 2.97 5.95 7.30
N HIS A 28 3.76 5.68 8.34
CA HIS A 28 4.67 6.66 8.97
C HIS A 28 4.03 8.01 9.34
N GLY A 29 2.75 8.01 9.76
CA GLY A 29 2.05 9.23 10.16
C GLY A 29 1.46 10.06 9.01
N GLU A 30 1.44 9.54 7.79
CA GLU A 30 0.87 10.17 6.61
C GLU A 30 -0.15 9.26 5.93
N GLU A 31 -1.24 9.84 5.42
CA GLU A 31 -2.17 9.16 4.51
C GLU A 31 -1.74 9.39 3.05
N LEU A 32 -1.67 8.29 2.30
CA LEU A 32 -1.32 8.24 0.90
C LEU A 32 -2.53 7.74 0.11
N PHE A 33 -2.94 8.51 -0.89
CA PHE A 33 -4.07 8.14 -1.75
C PHE A 33 -3.59 7.44 -3.03
N MET A 34 -4.09 6.24 -3.26
CA MET A 34 -3.81 5.42 -4.44
C MET A 34 -5.06 5.41 -5.34
N SER A 35 -5.07 6.27 -6.36
CA SER A 35 -6.18 6.38 -7.31
C SER A 35 -6.29 5.11 -8.18
N TYR A 36 -7.50 4.71 -8.56
CA TYR A 36 -7.67 3.60 -9.51
C TYR A 36 -7.31 3.93 -10.96
N ASP A 37 -6.99 5.19 -11.25
CA ASP A 37 -6.50 5.60 -12.57
C ASP A 37 -4.99 5.38 -12.70
N ASP A 38 -4.26 5.52 -11.58
CA ASP A 38 -2.82 5.26 -11.48
C ASP A 38 -2.51 3.82 -11.07
N PHE A 39 -3.34 3.24 -10.18
CA PHE A 39 -3.18 1.89 -9.62
C PHE A 39 -4.40 1.01 -9.95
N PRO A 40 -4.64 0.67 -11.23
CA PRO A 40 -5.86 -0.01 -11.65
C PRO A 40 -6.01 -1.43 -11.09
N TRP A 41 -4.91 -2.05 -10.65
CA TRP A 41 -4.88 -3.42 -10.13
C TRP A 41 -5.68 -3.59 -8.83
N PHE A 42 -5.97 -2.49 -8.12
CA PHE A 42 -6.79 -2.50 -6.91
C PHE A 42 -8.30 -2.39 -7.16
N ARG A 43 -8.75 -2.18 -8.42
CA ARG A 43 -10.16 -1.84 -8.73
C ARG A 43 -11.13 -3.02 -8.56
N GLU A 44 -10.71 -4.23 -8.91
CA GLU A 44 -11.59 -5.41 -8.99
C GLU A 44 -11.04 -6.62 -8.19
N VAL A 45 -10.40 -6.34 -7.06
CA VAL A 45 -9.88 -7.37 -6.15
C VAL A 45 -10.69 -7.43 -4.87
N ALA A 46 -10.64 -8.57 -4.18
CA ALA A 46 -11.33 -8.73 -2.91
C ALA A 46 -10.75 -7.77 -1.85
N VAL A 47 -11.61 -7.15 -1.05
CA VAL A 47 -11.20 -6.24 0.04
C VAL A 47 -10.14 -6.88 0.95
N LYS A 48 -10.29 -8.17 1.26
CA LYS A 48 -9.32 -8.93 2.08
C LYS A 48 -7.88 -8.88 1.53
N SER A 49 -7.74 -8.81 0.20
CA SER A 49 -6.44 -8.77 -0.47
C SER A 49 -5.88 -7.36 -0.48
N ILE A 50 -6.74 -6.33 -0.56
CA ILE A 50 -6.33 -4.92 -0.48
C ILE A 50 -5.84 -4.59 0.94
N VAL A 51 -6.53 -5.05 1.98
CA VAL A 51 -6.14 -4.74 3.37
C VAL A 51 -4.94 -5.55 3.86
N ASN A 52 -4.55 -6.60 3.13
CA ASN A 52 -3.38 -7.43 3.42
C ASN A 52 -2.10 -6.77 2.87
N VAL A 53 -1.73 -5.63 3.44
CA VAL A 53 -0.51 -4.88 3.12
C VAL A 53 0.59 -5.20 4.12
N GLU A 54 1.81 -5.37 3.62
CA GLU A 54 3.01 -5.59 4.42
C GLU A 54 4.04 -4.52 4.09
N GLU A 55 4.73 -3.98 5.10
CA GLU A 55 5.90 -3.12 4.89
C GLU A 55 7.18 -3.96 4.99
N GLN A 56 7.79 -4.30 3.85
CA GLN A 56 9.00 -5.14 3.83
C GLN A 56 10.25 -4.37 4.30
N SER A 57 10.27 -3.06 4.05
CA SER A 57 11.29 -2.12 4.54
C SER A 57 10.68 -0.71 4.57
N PRO A 58 11.27 0.26 5.29
CA PRO A 58 10.69 1.59 5.39
C PRO A 58 10.35 2.21 4.03
N ASP A 59 9.11 2.64 3.85
CA ASP A 59 8.53 3.22 2.63
C ASP A 59 8.40 2.22 1.44
N HIS A 60 8.50 0.90 1.68
CA HIS A 60 8.28 -0.17 0.70
C HIS A 60 7.11 -1.08 1.12
N PHE A 61 6.02 -0.99 0.37
CA PHE A 61 4.75 -1.64 0.65
C PHE A 61 4.50 -2.77 -0.35
N TYR A 62 4.19 -3.95 0.17
CA TYR A 62 3.92 -5.14 -0.61
C TYR A 62 2.52 -5.68 -0.30
N TRP A 63 1.81 -6.07 -1.35
CA TRP A 63 0.53 -6.77 -1.27
C TRP A 63 0.71 -8.21 -1.75
N PRO A 64 0.92 -9.19 -0.85
CA PRO A 64 1.22 -10.57 -1.23
C PRO A 64 0.15 -11.23 -2.08
N ASP A 65 -1.13 -10.91 -1.83
CA ASP A 65 -2.26 -11.49 -2.55
C ASP A 65 -2.42 -10.93 -3.98
N LEU A 66 -1.89 -9.73 -4.23
CA LEU A 66 -1.93 -9.07 -5.54
C LEU A 66 -0.62 -9.21 -6.32
N ASP A 67 0.46 -9.61 -5.66
CA ASP A 67 1.84 -9.54 -6.16
C ASP A 67 2.21 -8.12 -6.64
N VAL A 68 1.84 -7.12 -5.83
CA VAL A 68 2.09 -5.70 -6.10
C VAL A 68 3.07 -5.16 -5.07
N ASP A 69 4.16 -4.55 -5.55
CA ASP A 69 5.13 -3.81 -4.75
C ASP A 69 5.09 -2.32 -5.12
N LEU A 70 5.00 -1.45 -4.12
CA LEU A 70 4.96 0.00 -4.29
C LEU A 70 5.84 0.68 -3.25
N THR A 71 6.55 1.72 -3.67
CA THR A 71 7.23 2.62 -2.73
C THR A 71 6.40 3.86 -2.48
N ARG A 72 6.64 4.54 -1.35
CA ARG A 72 6.03 5.84 -1.07
C ARG A 72 6.26 6.87 -2.18
N GLU A 73 7.43 6.85 -2.80
CA GLU A 73 7.77 7.74 -3.92
C GLU A 73 6.88 7.47 -5.14
N ILE A 74 6.61 6.19 -5.46
CA ILE A 74 5.69 5.82 -6.55
C ILE A 74 4.27 6.29 -6.23
N ILE A 75 3.82 6.14 -4.98
CA ILE A 75 2.47 6.57 -4.58
C ILE A 75 2.32 8.10 -4.64
N LYS A 76 3.36 8.85 -4.26
CA LYS A 76 3.35 10.33 -4.30
C LYS A 76 3.50 10.90 -5.71
N HIS A 77 4.24 10.20 -6.57
CA HIS A 77 4.60 10.65 -7.91
C HIS A 77 4.33 9.57 -8.96
N PRO A 78 3.09 9.08 -9.10
CA PRO A 78 2.76 8.00 -10.03
C PRO A 78 3.09 8.38 -11.49
N GLU A 79 3.07 9.67 -11.83
CA GLU A 79 3.43 10.18 -13.16
C GLU A 79 4.89 9.90 -13.57
N ARG A 80 5.78 9.70 -12.59
CA ARG A 80 7.20 9.35 -12.84
C ARG A 80 7.39 7.88 -13.19
N PHE A 81 6.40 7.05 -12.87
CA PHE A 81 6.43 5.61 -13.05
C PHE A 81 5.18 5.16 -13.81
N PRO A 82 5.12 5.40 -15.13
CA PRO A 82 3.99 4.95 -15.95
C PRO A 82 4.05 3.43 -16.15
N LEU A 83 3.88 2.66 -15.09
CA LEU A 83 3.65 1.22 -15.11
C LEU A 83 2.19 0.98 -15.50
N LYS A 84 1.80 1.46 -16.69
CA LYS A 84 0.52 1.12 -17.29
C LYS A 84 0.64 -0.30 -17.84
N SER A 85 0.26 -1.29 -17.04
CA SER A 85 -0.07 -2.60 -17.58
C SER A 85 -1.14 -2.40 -18.65
N ARG A 86 -0.79 -2.66 -19.90
CA ARG A 86 -1.74 -2.64 -21.03
C ARG A 86 -2.76 -3.74 -20.79
N SER A 87 -3.96 -3.38 -20.36
CA SER A 87 -5.12 -4.25 -20.55
C SER A 87 -5.40 -4.29 -22.05
N THR A 88 -5.06 -5.40 -22.70
CA THR A 88 -5.52 -5.71 -24.06
C THR A 88 -6.96 -6.18 -24.05
#